data_AF-A0A822LGV1-F1
#
_entry.id   AF-A0A822LGV1-F1
#
_cell.length_a   1.000
_cell.length_b   1.000
_cell.length_c   1.000
_cell.angle_alpha   90.00
_cell.angle_beta   90.00
_cell.angle_gamma   90.00
#
_symmetry.space_group_name_H-M   'P 1'
#
loop_
_entity.id
_entity.type
_entity.pdbx_description
1 polymer ?
#
loop_
_entity_poly.entity_id
_entity_poly.type
_entity_poly.pdbx_seq_one_letter_code
_entity_poly.pdbx_strand_id
1 'polypeptide(L)' 'MGRVAQEVGELSQAKSYYLQALQILAEFNDNYTIQTFSLPRLVALYQQTQDEEILVGIASVFGVGVEELRGLLEG' A
#
# COMPACT_ATOMS: atom_id res chain seq x y z
N MET A 1 -18.71 -5.90 19.48
CA MET A 1 -17.72 -4.96 18.92
C MET A 1 -16.34 -5.57 18.64
N GLY A 2 -16.11 -6.89 18.81
CA GLY A 2 -14.77 -7.48 18.64
C GLY A 2 -14.31 -7.78 17.20
N ARG A 3 -15.21 -8.23 16.30
CA ARG A 3 -14.81 -8.66 14.94
C ARG A 3 -14.32 -7.51 14.05
N VAL A 4 -15.06 -6.39 14.04
CA VAL A 4 -14.67 -5.20 13.27
C VAL A 4 -13.37 -4.60 13.79
N ALA A 5 -13.17 -4.58 15.12
CA ALA A 5 -11.93 -4.07 15.71
C ALA A 5 -10.72 -4.99 15.43
N GLN A 6 -10.91 -6.31 15.38
CA GLN A 6 -9.86 -7.25 14.99
C GLN A 6 -9.49 -7.11 13.51
N GLU A 7 -10.48 -7.07 12.62
CA GLU A 7 -10.26 -6.93 11.18
C GLU A 7 -9.55 -5.61 10.86
N VAL A 8 -10.00 -4.49 11.44
CA VAL A 8 -9.33 -3.19 11.30
C VAL A 8 -7.88 -3.22 11.82
N GLY A 9 -7.61 -3.95 12.90
CA GLY A 9 -6.26 -4.13 13.44
C GLY A 9 -5.35 -4.92 12.50
N GLU A 10 -5.84 -6.03 11.95
CA GLU A 10 -5.10 -6.87 11.00
C GLU A 10 -4.80 -6.11 9.69
N LEU A 11 -5.76 -5.33 9.20
CA LEU A 11 -5.59 -4.49 8.00
C LEU A 11 -4.57 -3.37 8.22
N SER A 12 -4.61 -2.71 9.38
CA SER A 12 -3.64 -1.67 9.74
C SER A 12 -2.22 -2.23 9.85
N GLN A 13 -2.09 -3.43 10.41
CA GLN A 13 -0.82 -4.12 10.53
C GLN A 13 -0.30 -4.58 9.15
N ALA A 14 -1.18 -5.11 8.30
CA ALA A 14 -0.84 -5.49 6.94
C ALA A 14 -0.35 -4.28 6.11
N LYS A 15 -1.02 -3.13 6.20
CA LYS A 15 -0.59 -1.87 5.58
C LYS A 15 0.86 -1.55 5.94
N SER A 16 1.16 -1.52 7.24
CA SER A 16 2.49 -1.17 7.75
C SER A 16 3.56 -2.13 7.22
N TYR A 17 3.31 -3.44 7.26
CA TYR A 17 4.25 -4.44 6.74
C TYR A 17 4.51 -4.29 5.23
N TYR A 18 3.47 -4.08 4.43
CA TYR A 18 3.64 -3.94 2.99
C TYR A 18 4.31 -2.62 2.60
N LEU A 19 4.02 -1.51 3.29
CA LEU A 19 4.72 -0.24 3.06
C LEU A 19 6.19 -0.32 3.47
N GLN A 20 6.50 -0.97 4.60
CA GLN A 20 7.88 -1.21 5.01
C GLN A 20 8.61 -2.10 3.99
N ALA A 21 7.98 -3.18 3.53
CA ALA A 21 8.55 -4.04 2.50
C ALA A 21 8.78 -3.26 1.19
N LEU A 22 7.82 -2.45 0.76
CA LEU A 22 7.95 -1.61 -0.43
C LEU A 22 9.16 -0.67 -0.32
N GLN A 23 9.33 0.00 0.82
CA GLN A 23 10.47 0.88 1.07
C GLN A 23 11.81 0.13 0.97
N ILE A 24 11.93 -1.00 1.67
CA ILE A 24 13.17 -1.81 1.66
C ILE A 24 13.47 -2.29 0.24
N LEU A 25 12.49 -2.85 -0.46
CA LEU A 25 12.70 -3.37 -1.81
C LEU A 25 13.09 -2.26 -2.79
N ALA A 26 12.54 -1.05 -2.62
CA ALA A 26 12.93 0.10 -3.43
C ALA A 26 14.38 0.52 -3.16
N GLU A 27 14.84 0.51 -1.89
CA GLU A 27 16.25 0.77 -1.54
C GLU A 27 17.21 -0.24 -2.18
N PHE A 28 16.80 -1.49 -2.32
CA PHE A 28 17.57 -2.55 -2.98
C PHE A 28 17.34 -2.66 -4.49
N ASN A 29 16.53 -1.78 -5.09
CA ASN A 29 16.11 -1.84 -6.51
C ASN A 29 15.49 -3.18 -6.92
N ASP A 30 14.83 -3.90 -6.00
CA ASP A 30 14.13 -5.15 -6.28
C ASP A 30 12.75 -4.88 -6.89
N ASN A 31 12.77 -4.39 -8.13
CA ASN A 31 11.57 -4.04 -8.89
C ASN A 31 10.66 -5.24 -9.18
N TYR A 32 11.21 -6.46 -9.21
CA TYR A 32 10.43 -7.66 -9.46
C TYR A 32 9.52 -7.97 -8.27
N THR A 33 10.08 -8.00 -7.06
CA THR A 33 9.31 -8.27 -5.84
C THR A 33 8.33 -7.12 -5.56
N ILE A 34 8.70 -5.88 -5.86
CA ILE A 34 7.80 -4.73 -5.78
C ILE A 34 6.52 -4.96 -6.59
N GLN A 35 6.67 -5.25 -7.89
CA GLN A 35 5.54 -5.37 -8.81
C GLN A 35 4.70 -6.63 -8.57
N THR A 36 5.32 -7.72 -8.12
CA THR A 36 4.63 -9.01 -7.96
C THR A 36 4.05 -9.23 -6.56
N PHE A 37 4.53 -8.49 -5.55
CA PHE A 37 4.13 -8.71 -4.17
C PHE A 37 3.63 -7.44 -3.45
N SER A 38 4.47 -6.43 -3.23
CA SER A 38 4.10 -5.32 -2.33
C SER A 38 3.04 -4.40 -2.94
N LEU A 39 3.22 -3.98 -4.21
CA LEU A 39 2.27 -3.11 -4.90
C LEU A 39 0.85 -3.69 -5.00
N PRO A 40 0.64 -4.91 -5.53
CA PRO A 40 -0.71 -5.46 -5.69
C PRO A 40 -1.40 -5.68 -4.34
N ARG A 41 -0.65 -5.99 -3.28
CA ARG A 41 -1.22 -6.14 -1.93
C ARG A 41 -1.67 -4.81 -1.34
N LEU A 42 -0.88 -3.74 -1.53
CA LEU A 42 -1.25 -2.40 -1.11
C LEU A 42 -2.46 -1.87 -1.90
N VAL A 43 -2.50 -2.08 -3.22
CA VAL A 43 -3.64 -1.69 -4.06
C VAL A 43 -4.91 -2.42 -3.64
N ALA A 44 -4.84 -3.74 -3.41
CA ALA A 44 -5.99 -4.50 -2.93
C ALA A 44 -6.48 -4.01 -1.55
N LEU A 45 -5.56 -3.66 -0.66
CA LEU A 45 -5.89 -3.11 0.65
C LEU A 45 -6.57 -1.73 0.51
N TYR A 46 -6.04 -0.86 -0.35
CA TYR A 46 -6.64 0.44 -0.67
C TYR A 46 -8.07 0.29 -1.21
N GLN A 47 -8.30 -0.63 -2.16
CA GLN A 47 -9.64 -0.87 -2.70
C GLN A 47 -10.63 -1.32 -1.61
N GLN A 48 -10.18 -2.12 -0.64
CA GLN A 48 -11.01 -2.62 0.46
C GLN A 48 -11.29 -1.56 1.53
N THR A 49 -10.31 -0.74 1.89
CA THR A 49 -10.39 0.16 3.05
C THR A 49 -10.58 1.62 2.69
N GLN A 50 -10.31 2.01 1.44
CA GLN A 50 -10.23 3.40 0.98
C GLN A 50 -9.26 4.24 1.82
N ASP A 51 -8.22 3.61 2.36
CA ASP A 51 -7.24 4.25 3.24
C ASP A 51 -6.19 5.01 2.41
N GLU A 52 -6.34 6.34 2.35
CA GLU A 52 -5.46 7.25 1.62
C GLU A 52 -3.99 7.21 2.09
N GLU A 53 -3.70 6.75 3.32
CA GLU A 53 -2.32 6.61 3.78
C GLU A 53 -1.54 5.58 2.95
N ILE A 54 -2.23 4.63 2.31
CA ILE A 54 -1.62 3.67 1.39
C ILE A 54 -1.10 4.39 0.14
N LEU A 55 -1.91 5.28 -0.44
CA LEU A 55 -1.51 6.05 -1.62
C LEU A 55 -0.36 7.00 -1.28
N VAL A 56 -0.40 7.66 -0.13
CA VAL A 56 0.68 8.52 0.37
C VAL A 56 1.98 7.72 0.52
N GLY A 57 1.92 6.52 1.10
CA GLY A 57 3.08 5.66 1.26
C GLY A 57 3.69 5.22 -0.06
N ILE A 58 2.86 4.76 -1.01
CA ILE A 58 3.31 4.38 -2.36
C ILE A 58 3.93 5.60 -3.07
N ALA A 59 3.22 6.73 -3.08
CA ALA A 59 3.67 7.97 -3.69
C ALA A 59 5.02 8.44 -3.16
N SER A 60 5.23 8.34 -1.84
CA SER A 60 6.49 8.71 -1.19
C SER A 60 7.66 7.84 -1.64
N VAL A 61 7.46 6.53 -1.81
CA VAL A 61 8.51 5.61 -2.26
C VAL A 61 8.90 5.87 -3.71
N PHE A 62 7.91 6.10 -4.59
CA PHE A 62 8.16 6.29 -6.02
C PHE A 62 8.40 7.74 -6.45
N GLY A 63 8.24 8.70 -5.54
CA GLY A 63 8.37 10.13 -5.84
C GLY A 63 7.30 10.63 -6.80
N VAL A 64 6.12 10.01 -6.81
CA VAL A 64 4.97 10.37 -7.66
C VAL A 64 3.91 11.14 -6.86
N GLY A 65 2.98 11.80 -7.55
CA GLY A 65 1.87 12.50 -6.90
C GLY A 65 0.79 11.54 -6.42
N VAL A 66 0.20 11.78 -5.24
CA VAL A 66 -0.92 10.98 -4.72
C VAL A 66 -2.15 11.07 -5.64
N GLU A 67 -2.44 12.25 -6.19
CA GLU A 67 -3.56 12.44 -7.13
C GLU A 67 -3.34 11.70 -8.46
N GLU A 68 -2.09 11.62 -8.93
CA GLU A 68 -1.75 10.84 -10.13
C GLU A 68 -1.98 9.35 -9.87
N LEU A 69 -1.53 8.85 -8.73
CA LEU A 69 -1.72 7.46 -8.33
C LEU A 69 -3.21 7.14 -8.14
N ARG A 70 -3.97 8.04 -7.52
CA ARG A 70 -5.42 7.88 -7.34
C ARG A 70 -6.13 7.77 -8.70
N GLY A 71 -5.84 8.70 -9.61
CA GLY A 71 -6.42 8.67 -10.95
C GLY A 71 -6.13 7.39 -11.74
N LEU A 72 -4.96 6.78 -11.52
CA LEU A 72 -4.60 5.49 -12.13
C LEU A 72 -5.38 4.29 -11.56
N LEU A 73 -5.75 4.36 -10.27
CA LEU A 73 -6.41 3.25 -9.58
C LEU A 73 -7.94 3.31 -9.66
N GLU A 74 -8.50 4.51 -9.86
CA GLU A 74 -9.95 4.75 -9.93
C GLU A 74 -10.49 4.91 -11.36
N GLY A 75 -9.61 5.08 -12.36
CA GLY A 75 -9.98 5.23 -13.78
C GLY A 75 -10.14 3.91 -14.52
#